data_AF-A0A816GQ84-F1
#
_entry.id   AF-A0A816GQ84-F1
#
_cell.length_a   1.000
_cell.length_b   1.000
_cell.length_c   1.000
_cell.angle_alpha   90.00
_cell.angle_beta   90.00
_cell.angle_gamma   90.00
#
_symmetry.space_group_name_H-M   'P 1'
#
loop_
_entity.id
_entity.type
_entity.pdbx_description
1 polymer ?
#
loop_
_entity_poly.entity_id
_entity_poly.type
_entity_poly.pdbx_seq_one_letter_code
_entity_poly.pdbx_strand_id
1 'polypeptide(L)' 'MSKAYNFDWQIEVPTRLLKGDYFDRWDEENGSLEQNCLFRVDSYGFFIYWQSEGRDGQVIELSQVSDIRPGK' A
#
# COMPACT_ATOMS: atom_id res chain seq x y z
N MET A 1 13.13 33.74 -15.28
CA MET A 1 13.91 32.67 -14.63
C MET A 1 12.93 31.59 -14.19
N SER A 2 12.91 30.45 -14.88
CA SER A 2 12.12 29.29 -14.44
C SER A 2 12.79 28.66 -13.22
N LYS A 3 11.99 28.28 -12.23
CA LYS A 3 12.48 27.58 -11.03
C LYS A 3 13.12 26.26 -11.47
N ALA A 4 14.37 26.02 -11.07
CA ALA A 4 15.03 24.75 -11.35
C ALA A 4 14.22 23.60 -10.74
N TYR A 5 14.04 22.51 -11.48
CA TYR A 5 13.39 21.31 -10.99
C TYR A 5 14.31 20.65 -9.95
N ASN A 6 13.85 20.60 -8.70
CA ASN A 6 14.48 19.76 -7.69
C ASN A 6 13.89 18.36 -7.84
N PHE A 7 14.70 17.43 -8.33
CA PHE A 7 14.36 16.02 -8.30
C PHE A 7 14.60 15.49 -6.90
N ASP A 8 13.51 15.31 -6.15
CA ASP A 8 13.53 14.54 -4.92
C ASP A 8 13.06 13.13 -5.24
N TRP A 9 14.00 12.18 -5.27
CA TRP A 9 13.70 10.79 -5.57
C TRP A 9 13.02 10.07 -4.40
N GLN A 10 13.15 10.63 -3.19
CA GLN A 10 12.65 10.02 -1.97
C GLN A 10 11.51 10.86 -1.40
N ILE A 11 10.28 10.41 -1.64
CA ILE A 11 9.11 11.00 -1.02
C ILE A 11 8.95 10.38 0.37
N GLU A 12 8.92 11.23 1.41
CA GLU A 12 8.70 10.75 2.77
C GLU A 12 7.33 10.09 2.90
N VAL A 13 7.32 8.83 3.33
CA VAL A 13 6.08 8.07 3.54
C VAL A 13 5.45 8.48 4.87
N PRO A 14 4.20 8.94 4.89
CA PRO A 14 3.51 9.33 6.11
C PRO A 14 3.54 8.23 7.19
N THR A 15 3.77 8.62 8.46
CA THR A 15 3.87 7.67 9.58
C THR A 15 2.68 6.73 9.71
N ARG A 16 1.47 7.17 9.34
CA ARG A 16 0.28 6.32 9.35
C ARG A 16 0.41 5.14 8.38
N LEU A 17 0.99 5.35 7.20
CA LEU A 17 1.20 4.29 6.20
C LEU A 17 2.34 3.34 6.61
N LEU A 18 3.37 3.85 7.30
CA LEU A 18 4.46 3.03 7.86
C LEU A 18 3.97 2.11 8.98
N LYS A 19 3.19 2.65 9.91
CA LYS A 19 2.58 1.87 11.00
C LYS A 19 1.52 0.91 10.48
N GLY A 20 0.79 1.35 9.47
CA GLY A 20 -0.29 0.61 8.85
C GLY A 20 -1.62 0.77 9.55
N ASP A 21 -2.63 0.15 8.96
CA ASP A 21 -3.98 0.04 9.51
C ASP A 21 -4.58 -1.32 9.12
N TYR A 22 -5.61 -1.74 9.84
CA TYR A 22 -6.28 -3.03 9.62
C TYR A 22 -7.41 -2.88 8.61
N PHE A 23 -7.45 -3.79 7.63
CA PHE A 23 -8.52 -3.87 6.63
C PHE A 23 -8.91 -5.33 6.39
N ASP A 24 -10.16 -5.53 5.96
CA ASP A 24 -10.59 -6.80 5.39
C ASP A 24 -10.37 -6.77 3.87
N ARG A 25 -9.82 -7.84 3.32
CA ARG A 25 -9.59 -8.02 1.88
C ARG A 25 -10.62 -9.00 1.33
N TRP A 26 -11.43 -8.54 0.38
CA TRP A 26 -12.31 -9.38 -0.41
C TRP A 26 -11.70 -9.66 -1.78
N ASP A 27 -11.64 -10.94 -2.15
CA ASP A 27 -11.22 -11.40 -3.46
C ASP A 27 -12.46 -11.87 -4.24
N GLU A 28 -12.85 -11.13 -5.27
CA GLU A 28 -14.04 -11.42 -6.07
C GLU A 28 -13.89 -12.66 -6.94
N GLU A 29 -12.68 -12.95 -7.45
CA GLU A 29 -12.42 -14.10 -8.32
C GLU A 29 -12.57 -15.41 -7.56
N ASN A 30 -12.07 -15.43 -6.32
CA ASN A 30 -12.09 -16.61 -5.47
C ASN A 30 -13.27 -16.64 -4.47
N GLY A 31 -14.03 -15.54 -4.36
CA GLY A 31 -15.09 -15.36 -3.37
C GLY A 31 -14.59 -15.47 -1.93
N SER A 32 -13.34 -15.08 -1.67
CA SER A 32 -12.68 -15.28 -0.38
C SER A 32 -12.56 -13.98 0.40
N LEU A 33 -12.80 -14.07 1.71
CA LEU A 33 -12.65 -12.96 2.65
C LEU A 33 -11.48 -13.23 3.58
N GLU A 34 -10.51 -12.32 3.58
CA GLU A 34 -9.44 -12.27 4.56
C GLU A 34 -9.70 -11.14 5.53
N GLN A 35 -9.81 -11.46 6.81
CA GLN A 35 -10.12 -10.48 7.84
C GLN A 35 -8.87 -9.99 8.57
N ASN A 36 -8.94 -8.76 9.08
CA ASN A 36 -7.92 -8.17 9.95
C ASN A 36 -6.49 -8.21 9.36
N CYS A 37 -6.35 -7.93 8.06
CA CYS A 37 -5.05 -7.80 7.41
C CYS A 37 -4.41 -6.46 7.80
N LEU A 38 -3.17 -6.50 8.32
CA LEU A 38 -2.41 -5.27 8.60
C LEU A 38 -1.72 -4.78 7.32
N PHE A 39 -2.25 -3.72 6.70
CA PHE A 39 -1.67 -3.11 5.51
C PHE A 39 -0.64 -2.04 5.89
N ARG A 40 0.54 -2.09 5.26
CA ARG A 40 1.63 -1.13 5.46
C ARG A 40 2.28 -0.74 4.14
N VAL A 41 2.96 0.41 4.15
CA VAL A 41 3.85 0.87 3.09
C VAL A 41 5.29 0.81 3.60
N ASP A 42 6.24 0.43 2.74
CA ASP A 42 7.65 0.43 3.11
C ASP A 42 8.21 1.86 3.23
N SER A 43 9.41 2.02 3.82
CA SER A 43 10.01 3.34 4.06
C SER A 43 10.34 4.14 2.81
N TYR A 44 10.41 3.49 1.64
CA TYR A 44 10.72 4.12 0.36
C TYR A 44 9.48 4.30 -0.54
N GLY A 45 8.31 3.82 -0.12
CA GLY A 45 7.06 4.00 -0.87
C GLY A 45 6.99 3.19 -2.16
N PHE A 46 7.63 2.03 -2.21
CA PHE A 46 7.65 1.14 -3.38
C PHE A 46 6.60 0.03 -3.30
N PHE A 47 6.20 -0.37 -2.10
CA PHE A 47 5.37 -1.53 -1.87
C PHE A 47 4.27 -1.24 -0.86
N ILE A 48 3.04 -1.67 -1.18
CA ILE A 48 2.01 -1.94 -0.18
C ILE A 48 2.10 -3.42 0.15
N TYR A 49 2.17 -3.78 1.42
CA TYR A 49 2.23 -5.17 1.85
C TYR A 49 1.32 -5.41 3.05
N TRP A 50 0.80 -6.63 3.15
CA TRP A 50 -0.07 -7.04 4.24
C TRP A 50 0.13 -8.51 4.57
N GLN A 51 -0.33 -8.90 5.75
CA GLN A 51 -0.35 -10.28 6.20
C GLN A 51 -1.61 -10.51 7.03
N SER A 52 -2.32 -11.59 6.73
CA SER A 52 -3.40 -12.14 7.55
C SER A 52 -2.86 -13.26 8.45
N GLU A 53 -3.53 -13.51 9.57
CA GLU A 53 -3.12 -14.55 10.51
C GLU A 53 -3.12 -15.93 9.84
N GLY A 54 -1.99 -16.64 9.93
CA GLY A 54 -1.84 -17.97 9.34
C GLY A 54 -1.66 -18.00 7.82
N ARG A 55 -1.45 -16.84 7.16
CA ARG A 55 -1.10 -16.77 5.73
C ARG A 55 0.25 -16.11 5.49
N ASP A 56 0.78 -16.38 4.30
CA ASP A 56 1.98 -15.71 3.80
C ASP A 56 1.69 -14.23 3.51
N GLY A 57 2.71 -13.40 3.71
CA GLY A 57 2.63 -11.97 3.38
C GLY A 57 2.43 -11.76 1.89
N GLN A 58 1.56 -10.82 1.54
CA GLN A 58 1.30 -10.41 0.16
C GLN A 58 1.82 -8.99 -0.07
N VAL A 59 2.10 -8.67 -1.33
CA VAL A 59 2.67 -7.38 -1.73
C VAL A 59 2.12 -6.91 -3.07
N ILE A 60 1.97 -5.60 -3.20
CA ILE A 60 1.71 -4.88 -4.44
C ILE A 60 2.87 -3.91 -4.67
N GLU A 61 3.46 -3.96 -5.86
CA GLU A 61 4.42 -2.97 -6.31
C GLU A 61 3.69 -1.70 -6.77
N LEU A 62 3.95 -0.58 -6.10
CA LEU A 62 3.29 0.69 -6.37
C LEU A 62 3.60 1.25 -7.76
N SER A 63 4.72 0.84 -8.38
CA SER A 63 5.04 1.19 -9.77
C SER A 63 4.04 0.63 -10.78
N GLN A 64 3.32 -0.44 -10.42
CA GLN A 64 2.30 -1.10 -11.24
C GLN A 64 0.87 -0.64 -10.91
N VAL A 65 0.71 0.23 -9.91
CA VAL A 65 -0.60 0.74 -9.51
C VAL A 65 -0.96 1.95 -10.35
N SER A 66 -2.01 1.79 -11.17
CA SER A 66 -2.50 2.86 -12.03
C SER A 66 -3.46 3.83 -11.32
N ASP A 67 -4.23 3.34 -10.33
CA ASP A 67 -5.28 4.11 -9.66
C ASP A 67 -5.65 3.50 -8.29
N ILE A 68 -6.06 4.34 -7.34
CA ILE A 68 -6.53 3.95 -6.00
C ILE A 68 -7.83 4.69 -5.71
N ARG A 69 -8.92 3.95 -5.47
CA ARG A 69 -10.26 4.51 -5.33
C ARG A 69 -10.81 4.30 -3.92
N PRO A 70 -11.11 5.36 -3.16
CA PRO A 70 -11.89 5.22 -1.94
C PRO A 70 -13.36 4.92 -2.26
N GLY A 71 -14.10 4.40 -1.28
CA GLY A 71 -15.56 4.35 -1.33
C GLY A 71 -16.16 5.74 -1.54
N LYS A 72 -17.36 5.80 -2.14
CA LYS A 72 -18.11 7.05 -2.32
C LYS A 72 -18.64 7.62 -1.01
#